data_AF-A0A6A5K2F5-F1
#
_entry.id   AF-A0A6A5K2F5-F1
#
_cell.length_a   1.000
_cell.length_b   1.000
_cell.length_c   1.000
_cell.angle_alpha   90.00
_cell.angle_beta   90.00
_cell.angle_gamma   90.00
#
_symmetry.space_group_name_H-M   'P 1'
#
loop_
_entity.id
_entity.type
_entity.pdbx_description
1 polymer ?
#
loop_
_entity_poly.entity_id
_entity_poly.type
_entity_poly.pdbx_seq_one_letter_code
_entity_poly.pdbx_strand_id
1 'polypeptide(L)'
;MSEKRSPNGVKDVLKRISLESRTRESSTGSKAYDTAYYMTMQRIEEQGPDRAELAKEVLAWITCAKQPLTAPQLREALGVRPGQSDFDEDDCPDYEGMVSSCAGLVTIDQGTDIIRLVHYTTQEYFDRTQQTWFPDAEKLMTDICITYLSFRKF
;
A
#
# COMPACT_ATOMS: atom_id res chain seq x y z
N MET A 1 34.36 12.74 -48.61
CA MET A 1 34.06 12.84 -47.17
C MET A 1 32.58 13.13 -46.98
N SER A 2 31.94 12.29 -46.16
CA SER A 2 30.72 12.53 -45.38
C SER A 2 29.36 12.60 -46.10
N GLU A 3 28.76 11.42 -46.22
CA GLU A 3 27.31 11.21 -46.35
C GLU A 3 26.64 11.51 -44.99
N LYS A 4 25.87 12.60 -44.94
CA LYS A 4 25.14 13.04 -43.75
C LYS A 4 23.96 12.08 -43.49
N ARG A 5 24.14 11.11 -42.59
CA ARG A 5 23.03 10.32 -42.03
C ARG A 5 22.09 11.25 -41.26
N SER A 6 20.86 11.37 -41.75
CA SER A 6 19.78 12.14 -41.13
C SER A 6 19.48 11.60 -39.71
N PRO A 7 19.49 12.44 -38.65
CA PRO A 7 19.39 11.96 -37.25
C PRO A 7 18.00 11.49 -36.82
N ASN A 8 16.97 11.63 -37.66
CA ASN A 8 15.58 11.42 -37.24
C ASN A 8 15.13 9.94 -37.26
N GLY A 9 15.74 9.08 -38.07
CA GLY A 9 15.32 7.67 -38.16
C GLY A 9 15.48 6.90 -36.86
N VAL A 10 16.54 7.18 -36.08
CA VAL A 10 16.80 6.48 -34.82
C VAL A 10 15.82 6.92 -33.72
N LYS A 11 15.45 8.21 -33.69
CA LYS A 11 14.47 8.74 -32.71
C LYS A 11 13.06 8.20 -32.97
N ASP A 12 12.69 8.05 -34.23
CA ASP A 12 11.37 7.54 -34.60
C ASP A 12 11.25 6.03 -34.33
N VAL A 13 12.35 5.28 -34.51
CA VAL A 13 12.42 3.87 -34.12
C VAL A 13 12.36 3.71 -32.60
N LEU A 14 13.07 4.53 -31.83
CA LEU A 14 13.01 4.51 -30.36
C LEU A 14 11.62 4.88 -29.82
N LYS A 15 10.94 5.85 -30.44
CA LYS A 15 9.55 6.18 -30.12
C LYS A 15 8.60 5.04 -30.44
N ARG A 16 8.76 4.35 -31.58
CA ARG A 16 7.93 3.20 -31.95
C ARG A 16 8.13 2.01 -31.02
N ILE A 17 9.37 1.69 -30.65
CA ILE A 17 9.67 0.64 -29.68
C ILE A 17 9.04 0.96 -28.30
N SER A 18 9.11 2.23 -27.86
CA SER A 18 8.49 2.70 -26.61
C SER A 18 6.96 2.70 -26.63
N LEU A 19 6.32 2.88 -27.79
CA LEU A 19 4.87 2.80 -27.98
C LEU A 19 4.37 1.35 -28.12
N GLU A 20 5.18 0.47 -28.72
CA GLU A 20 4.86 -0.95 -28.90
C GLU A 20 5.06 -1.78 -27.62
N SER A 21 6.02 -1.44 -26.76
CA SER A 21 6.13 -2.06 -25.42
C SER A 21 4.94 -1.73 -24.52
N ARG A 22 4.40 -0.50 -24.61
CA ARG A 22 3.18 -0.09 -23.88
C ARG A 22 1.90 -0.82 -24.31
N THR A 23 1.85 -1.40 -25.51
CA THR A 23 0.64 -2.03 -26.05
C THR A 23 0.65 -3.55 -25.98
N ARG A 24 1.81 -4.20 -25.88
CA ARG A 24 1.92 -5.67 -25.74
C ARG A 24 1.93 -6.15 -24.28
N GLU A 25 2.31 -5.31 -23.32
CA GLU A 25 2.39 -5.68 -21.89
C GLU A 25 1.06 -5.53 -21.13
N SER A 26 0.04 -4.91 -21.74
CA SER A 26 -1.09 -4.34 -21.01
C SER A 26 -2.13 -5.33 -20.46
N SER A 27 -2.20 -6.58 -20.92
CA SER A 27 -3.20 -7.55 -20.42
C SER A 27 -2.60 -8.77 -19.74
N THR A 28 -1.43 -9.23 -20.18
CA THR A 28 -0.75 -10.40 -19.59
C THR A 28 0.09 -10.02 -18.37
N GLY A 29 0.79 -8.88 -18.42
CA GLY A 29 1.60 -8.39 -17.29
C GLY A 29 0.75 -8.04 -16.07
N SER A 30 -0.35 -7.29 -16.29
CA SER A 30 -1.31 -6.96 -15.22
C SER A 30 -1.90 -8.21 -14.56
N LYS A 31 -2.28 -9.24 -15.32
CA LYS A 31 -2.79 -10.51 -14.76
C LYS A 31 -1.73 -11.26 -13.95
N ALA A 32 -0.47 -11.22 -14.37
CA ALA A 32 0.62 -11.86 -13.64
C ALA A 32 0.87 -11.16 -12.29
N TYR A 33 0.87 -9.82 -12.27
CA TYR A 33 0.94 -9.04 -11.02
C TYR A 33 -0.26 -9.30 -10.12
N ASP A 34 -1.48 -9.31 -10.67
CA ASP A 34 -2.70 -9.57 -9.89
C ASP A 34 -2.66 -10.94 -9.22
N THR A 35 -2.16 -11.95 -9.93
CA THR A 35 -1.97 -13.31 -9.37
C THR A 35 -0.93 -13.30 -8.26
N ALA A 36 0.20 -12.60 -8.45
CA ALA A 36 1.25 -12.51 -7.44
C ALA A 36 0.78 -11.77 -6.17
N TYR A 37 0.04 -10.67 -6.31
CA TYR A 37 -0.55 -9.94 -5.19
C TYR A 37 -1.61 -10.75 -4.47
N TYR A 38 -2.49 -11.43 -5.20
CA TYR A 38 -3.47 -12.35 -4.62
C TYR A 38 -2.79 -13.45 -3.81
N MET A 39 -1.77 -14.11 -4.37
CA MET A 39 -1.01 -15.14 -3.64
C MET A 39 -0.29 -14.57 -2.41
N THR A 40 0.16 -13.31 -2.47
CA THR A 40 0.78 -12.64 -1.32
C THR A 40 -0.26 -12.37 -0.23
N MET A 41 -1.46 -11.92 -0.59
CA MET A 41 -2.57 -11.80 0.36
C MET A 41 -2.94 -13.14 0.99
N GLN A 42 -2.97 -14.23 0.23
CA GLN A 42 -3.20 -15.57 0.81
C GLN A 42 -2.13 -15.95 1.85
N ARG A 43 -0.85 -15.65 1.59
CA ARG A 43 0.23 -15.87 2.57
C ARG A 43 0.06 -15.01 3.83
N ILE A 44 -0.47 -13.79 3.69
CA ILE A 44 -0.81 -12.91 4.82
C ILE A 44 -1.95 -13.49 5.66
N GLU A 45 -2.90 -14.22 5.07
CA GLU A 45 -3.95 -14.91 5.84
C GLU A 45 -3.40 -16.14 6.59
N GLU A 46 -2.34 -16.76 6.07
CA GLU A 46 -1.76 -18.00 6.59
C GLU A 46 -0.79 -17.80 7.77
N GLN A 47 -0.33 -16.57 8.05
CA GLN A 47 0.62 -16.25 9.13
C GLN A 47 0.00 -16.19 10.55
N GLY A 48 -1.29 -16.54 10.68
CA GLY A 48 -2.03 -16.55 11.95
C GLY A 48 -2.91 -15.31 12.13
N PRO A 49 -3.98 -15.41 12.95
CA PRO A 49 -5.06 -14.41 13.00
C PRO A 49 -4.56 -13.00 13.34
N ASP A 50 -3.80 -12.84 14.42
CA ASP A 50 -3.35 -11.53 14.89
C ASP A 50 -2.42 -10.84 13.88
N ARG A 51 -1.52 -11.61 13.24
CA ARG A 51 -0.62 -11.07 12.21
C ARG A 51 -1.36 -10.75 10.93
N ALA A 52 -2.33 -11.58 10.54
CA ALA A 52 -3.17 -11.33 9.37
C ALA A 52 -4.02 -10.06 9.56
N GLU A 53 -4.59 -9.89 10.76
CA GLU A 53 -5.36 -8.69 11.13
C GLU A 53 -4.47 -7.44 11.08
N LEU A 54 -3.31 -7.45 11.74
CA LEU A 54 -2.38 -6.31 11.70
C LEU A 54 -1.98 -5.94 10.26
N ALA A 55 -1.64 -6.93 9.43
CA ALA A 55 -1.27 -6.70 8.05
C ALA A 55 -2.42 -6.06 7.24
N LYS A 56 -3.65 -6.55 7.44
CA LYS A 56 -4.83 -6.00 6.77
C LYS A 56 -5.12 -4.57 7.20
N GLU A 57 -5.01 -4.27 8.48
CA GLU A 57 -5.21 -2.90 8.97
C GLU A 57 -4.15 -1.96 8.39
N VAL A 58 -2.87 -2.35 8.41
CA VAL A 58 -1.77 -1.57 7.80
C VAL A 58 -2.05 -1.32 6.32
N LEU A 59 -2.37 -2.38 5.55
CA LEU A 59 -2.65 -2.26 4.12
C LEU A 59 -3.90 -1.41 3.84
N ALA A 60 -4.96 -1.55 4.65
CA ALA A 60 -6.18 -0.76 4.53
C ALA A 60 -5.89 0.73 4.76
N TRP A 61 -5.16 1.09 5.81
CA TRP A 61 -4.80 2.48 6.08
C TRP A 61 -3.95 3.09 4.97
N ILE A 62 -2.93 2.38 4.48
CA ILE A 62 -2.07 2.87 3.39
C ILE A 62 -2.86 3.04 2.10
N THR A 63 -3.77 2.11 1.79
CA THR A 63 -4.55 2.12 0.55
C THR A 63 -5.65 3.17 0.57
N CYS A 64 -6.38 3.29 1.68
CA CYS A 64 -7.61 4.09 1.77
C CYS A 64 -7.38 5.51 2.28
N ALA A 65 -6.23 5.80 2.89
CA ALA A 65 -5.89 7.15 3.32
C ALA A 65 -5.82 8.12 2.14
N LYS A 66 -6.34 9.35 2.34
CA LYS A 66 -6.35 10.38 1.30
C LYS A 66 -4.99 11.02 1.06
N GLN A 67 -4.06 10.85 2.00
CA GLN A 67 -2.71 11.41 1.96
C GLN A 67 -1.73 10.36 2.53
N PRO A 68 -0.44 10.41 2.14
CA PRO A 68 0.58 9.53 2.72
C PRO A 68 0.64 9.68 4.24
N LEU A 69 0.77 8.55 4.93
CA LEU A 69 0.94 8.50 6.37
C LEU A 69 2.40 8.27 6.72
N THR A 70 2.84 8.89 7.82
CA THR A 70 4.09 8.50 8.46
C THR A 70 3.89 7.24 9.30
N ALA A 71 4.94 6.45 9.51
CA ALA A 71 4.89 5.26 10.35
C ALA A 71 4.41 5.55 11.78
N PRO A 72 4.81 6.66 12.46
CA PRO A 72 4.26 7.02 13.76
C PRO A 72 2.75 7.31 13.73
N GLN A 73 2.26 8.05 12.73
CA GLN A 73 0.83 8.33 12.59
C GLN A 73 0.00 7.06 12.42
N LEU A 74 0.49 6.13 11.59
CA LEU A 74 -0.20 4.85 11.41
C LEU A 74 -0.12 4.00 12.69
N ARG A 75 1.04 3.96 13.36
CA ARG A 75 1.20 3.24 14.63
C ARG A 75 0.19 3.72 15.67
N GLU A 76 0.03 5.03 15.84
CA GLU A 76 -0.98 5.59 16.75
C GLU A 76 -2.40 5.18 16.34
N ALA A 77 -2.75 5.29 15.06
CA ALA A 77 -4.08 4.90 14.57
C ALA A 77 -4.38 3.42 14.84
N LEU A 78 -3.39 2.53 14.67
CA LEU A 78 -3.50 1.10 14.97
C LEU A 78 -3.55 0.79 16.48
N GLY A 79 -3.15 1.72 17.34
CA GLY A 79 -3.26 1.59 18.80
C GLY A 79 -4.63 1.99 19.35
N VAL A 80 -5.45 2.70 18.58
CA VAL A 80 -6.78 3.14 19.05
C VAL A 80 -7.76 1.99 19.04
N ARG A 81 -8.43 1.74 20.18
CA ARG A 81 -9.56 0.79 20.23
C ARG A 81 -10.89 1.54 20.39
N PRO A 82 -11.88 1.28 19.51
CA PRO A 82 -13.19 1.92 19.61
C PRO A 82 -13.82 1.76 21.01
N GLY A 83 -14.26 2.88 21.59
CA GLY A 83 -14.92 2.92 22.89
C GLY A 83 -13.99 3.16 24.10
N GLN A 84 -12.67 3.23 23.91
CA GLN A 84 -11.76 3.72 24.95
C GLN A 84 -11.87 5.24 25.15
N SER A 85 -11.61 5.70 26.37
CA SER A 85 -11.60 7.15 26.72
C SER A 85 -10.21 7.79 26.67
N ASP A 86 -9.17 6.97 26.58
CA ASP A 86 -7.78 7.36 26.68
C ASP A 86 -6.92 6.46 25.78
N PHE A 87 -5.82 7.01 25.28
CA PHE A 87 -4.84 6.30 24.48
C PHE A 87 -3.86 5.50 25.36
N ASP A 88 -3.65 4.24 25.02
CA ASP A 88 -2.63 3.36 25.60
C ASP A 88 -1.56 3.03 24.56
N GLU A 89 -0.30 3.33 24.87
CA GLU A 89 0.80 3.02 23.96
C GLU A 89 1.09 1.52 23.89
N ASP A 90 0.70 0.75 24.93
CA ASP A 90 0.86 -0.71 24.96
C ASP A 90 -0.06 -1.42 23.95
N ASP A 91 -1.11 -0.74 23.48
CA ASP A 91 -2.00 -1.22 22.40
C ASP A 91 -1.39 -1.02 21.00
N CYS A 92 -0.30 -0.25 20.87
CA CYS A 92 0.33 0.03 19.59
C CYS A 92 1.22 -1.14 19.11
N PRO A 93 1.17 -1.52 17.83
CA PRO A 93 2.13 -2.46 17.27
C PRO A 93 3.54 -1.85 17.23
N ASP A 94 4.54 -2.72 17.14
CA ASP A 94 5.90 -2.30 16.81
C ASP A 94 6.04 -2.02 15.30
N TYR A 95 7.00 -1.16 14.94
CA TYR A 95 7.23 -0.80 13.54
C TYR A 95 7.66 -2.00 12.70
N GLU A 96 8.41 -2.94 13.28
CA GLU A 96 8.83 -4.16 12.61
C GLU A 96 7.64 -5.07 12.29
N GLY A 97 6.69 -5.22 13.22
CA GLY A 97 5.46 -5.98 13.04
C GLY A 97 4.56 -5.38 11.96
N MET A 98 4.43 -4.05 11.91
CA MET A 98 3.67 -3.36 10.86
C MET A 98 4.20 -3.71 9.45
N VAL A 99 5.53 -3.75 9.27
CA VAL A 99 6.14 -4.03 7.97
C VAL A 99 6.22 -5.53 7.67
N SER A 100 6.69 -6.33 8.63
CA SER A 100 6.94 -7.76 8.44
C SER A 100 5.67 -8.58 8.25
N SER A 101 4.56 -8.16 8.88
CA SER A 101 3.24 -8.78 8.68
C SER A 101 2.71 -8.61 7.26
N CYS A 102 3.15 -7.60 6.51
CA CYS A 102 2.67 -7.30 5.17
C CYS A 102 3.38 -8.10 4.05
N ALA A 103 4.15 -9.14 4.39
CA ALA A 103 4.82 -10.04 3.44
C ALA A 103 5.61 -9.33 2.31
N GLY A 104 6.22 -8.19 2.63
CA GLY A 104 7.03 -7.41 1.68
C GLY A 104 6.24 -6.48 0.75
N LEU A 105 4.93 -6.28 0.99
CA LEU A 105 4.12 -5.30 0.25
C LEU A 105 4.32 -3.86 0.75
N VAL A 106 4.84 -3.70 1.96
CA VAL A 106 4.97 -2.41 2.66
C VAL A 106 6.42 -2.11 2.99
N THR A 107 6.79 -0.83 3.00
CA THR A 107 8.09 -0.32 3.41
C THR A 107 7.96 1.05 4.10
N ILE A 108 8.95 1.42 4.91
CA ILE A 108 9.07 2.75 5.53
C ILE A 108 10.25 3.46 4.89
N ASP A 109 9.99 4.67 4.37
CA ASP A 109 11.01 5.51 3.74
C ASP A 109 11.91 6.17 4.81
N GLN A 110 13.20 5.85 4.80
CA GLN A 110 14.15 6.30 5.83
C GLN A 110 14.39 7.82 5.88
N GLY A 111 14.03 8.57 4.83
CA GLY A 111 14.22 10.02 4.79
C GLY A 111 12.99 10.82 5.23
N THR A 112 11.81 10.21 5.17
CA THR A 112 10.52 10.89 5.36
C THR A 112 9.62 10.24 6.39
N ASP A 113 10.00 9.08 6.91
CA ASP A 113 9.20 8.19 7.77
C ASP A 113 7.86 7.77 7.15
N ILE A 114 7.65 7.99 5.84
CA ILE A 114 6.42 7.61 5.15
C ILE A 114 6.35 6.10 5.03
N ILE A 115 5.27 5.52 5.57
CA ILE A 115 4.93 4.12 5.34
C ILE A 115 4.09 3.99 4.08
N ARG A 116 4.50 3.12 3.16
CA ARG A 116 3.91 3.02 1.83
C ARG A 116 4.00 1.63 1.23
N LEU A 117 3.19 1.39 0.21
CA LEU A 117 3.34 0.22 -0.64
C LEU A 117 4.67 0.28 -1.41
N VAL A 118 5.29 -0.89 -1.61
CA VAL A 118 6.60 -1.02 -2.28
C VAL A 118 6.53 -0.62 -3.76
N HIS A 119 5.38 -0.79 -4.41
CA HIS A 119 5.23 -0.49 -5.83
C HIS A 119 3.85 0.11 -6.15
N TYR A 120 3.80 0.98 -7.16
CA TYR A 120 2.55 1.65 -7.56
C TYR A 120 1.50 0.66 -8.10
N THR A 121 1.93 -0.45 -8.73
CA THR A 121 1.00 -1.48 -9.20
C THR A 121 0.35 -2.25 -8.05
N THR A 122 0.93 -2.22 -6.84
CA THR A 122 0.29 -2.73 -5.62
C THR A 122 -0.89 -1.84 -5.23
N GLN A 123 -0.74 -0.51 -5.35
CA GLN A 123 -1.86 0.43 -5.16
C GLN A 123 -2.97 0.17 -6.18
N GLU A 124 -2.65 0.07 -7.47
CA GLU A 124 -3.64 -0.21 -8.52
C GLU A 124 -4.37 -1.55 -8.31
N TYR A 125 -3.70 -2.54 -7.73
CA TYR A 125 -4.32 -3.79 -7.34
C TYR A 125 -5.33 -3.59 -6.20
N PHE A 126 -4.92 -2.94 -5.11
CA PHE A 126 -5.79 -2.72 -3.96
C PHE A 126 -6.93 -1.76 -4.24
N ASP A 127 -6.74 -0.72 -5.07
CA ASP A 127 -7.82 0.18 -5.50
C ASP A 127 -8.96 -0.59 -6.19
N ARG A 128 -8.62 -1.59 -7.01
CA ARG A 128 -9.61 -2.44 -7.71
C ARG A 128 -10.22 -3.51 -6.81
N THR A 129 -9.49 -3.96 -5.79
CA THR A 129 -9.86 -5.11 -4.93
C THR A 129 -10.20 -4.70 -3.50
N GLN A 130 -10.38 -3.40 -3.24
CA GLN A 130 -10.64 -2.85 -1.92
C GLN A 130 -11.87 -3.50 -1.27
N GLN A 131 -12.95 -3.69 -2.03
CA GLN A 131 -14.17 -4.33 -1.51
C GLN A 131 -13.99 -5.81 -1.18
N THR A 132 -12.95 -6.46 -1.69
CA THR A 132 -12.62 -7.85 -1.39
C THR A 132 -11.76 -7.94 -0.13
N TRP A 133 -10.72 -7.10 -0.03
CA TRP A 133 -9.72 -7.20 1.04
C TRP A 133 -10.04 -6.32 2.25
N PHE A 134 -10.64 -5.15 2.03
CA PHE A 134 -10.90 -4.13 3.04
C PHE A 134 -12.32 -3.54 2.91
N PRO A 135 -13.39 -4.37 2.94
CA PRO A 135 -14.77 -3.90 2.75
C PRO A 135 -15.19 -2.86 3.79
N ASP A 136 -14.70 -2.98 5.03
CA ASP A 136 -15.07 -2.12 6.16
C ASP A 136 -14.02 -1.04 6.48
N ALA A 137 -13.03 -0.82 5.60
CA ALA A 137 -11.91 0.09 5.87
C ALA A 137 -12.37 1.49 6.27
N GLU A 138 -13.28 2.09 5.50
CA GLU A 138 -13.76 3.45 5.76
C GLU A 138 -14.49 3.55 7.10
N LYS A 139 -15.27 2.51 7.45
CA LYS A 139 -15.97 2.43 8.74
C LYS A 139 -14.96 2.32 9.88
N LEU A 140 -13.99 1.40 9.78
CA LEU A 140 -12.94 1.21 10.78
C LEU A 140 -12.14 2.49 11.01
N MET A 141 -11.67 3.12 9.93
CA MET A 141 -10.93 4.38 10.00
C MET A 141 -11.77 5.50 10.64
N THR A 142 -13.06 5.57 10.32
CA THR A 142 -13.98 6.55 10.91
C THR A 142 -14.15 6.33 12.42
N ASP A 143 -14.39 5.08 12.83
CA ASP A 143 -14.56 4.71 14.24
C ASP A 143 -13.29 5.03 15.04
N ILE A 144 -12.10 4.75 14.48
CA ILE A 144 -10.80 5.10 15.06
C ILE A 144 -10.64 6.62 15.18
N CYS A 145 -10.91 7.38 14.12
CA CYS A 145 -10.78 8.84 14.15
C CYS A 145 -11.71 9.48 15.18
N ILE A 146 -12.98 9.04 15.23
CA ILE A 146 -13.96 9.54 16.22
C ILE A 146 -13.51 9.22 17.64
N THR A 147 -13.00 8.00 17.86
CA THR A 147 -12.51 7.59 19.17
C THR A 147 -11.31 8.43 19.61
N TYR A 148 -10.33 8.62 18.72
CA TYR A 148 -9.15 9.45 18.99
C TYR A 148 -9.52 10.89 19.33
N LEU A 149 -10.45 11.48 18.58
CA LEU A 149 -10.97 12.83 18.83
C LEU A 149 -11.80 12.94 20.12
N SER A 150 -12.29 11.82 20.65
CA SER A 150 -13.08 11.76 21.89
C SER A 150 -12.22 11.50 23.14
N PHE A 151 -10.91 11.31 22.98
CA PHE A 151 -10.02 11.11 24.12
C PHE A 151 -9.98 12.35 25.01
N ARG A 152 -10.04 12.13 26.33
CA ARG A 152 -10.13 13.20 27.34
C ARG A 152 -8.88 14.09 27.42
N LYS A 153 -7.79 13.69 26.77
CA LYS A 153 -6.51 14.40 26.75
C LYS A 153 -6.48 15.60 25.80
N PHE A 154 -7.61 15.93 25.15
CA PHE A 154 -7.76 17.11 24.28
C PHE A 154 -8.85 18.07 24.78
#